data_AF-A0A6A6SQ97-F1
#
_entry.id   AF-A0A6A6SQ97-F1
#
_cell.length_a   1.000
_cell.length_b   1.000
_cell.length_c   1.000
_cell.angle_alpha   90.00
_cell.angle_beta   90.00
_cell.angle_gamma   90.00
#
_symmetry.space_group_name_H-M   'P 1'
#
loop_
_entity.id
_entity.type
_entity.pdbx_description
1 polymer ?
#
loop_
_entity_poly.entity_id
_entity_poly.type
_entity_poly.pdbx_seq_one_letter_code
_entity_poly.pdbx_strand_id
1 'polypeptide(L)'
;YNSTYSLPPSLQTDNAWAGLFPNTSGFIQNPRIPNETLAIAAFHQLHCLNGLRLAYYNSSYGNNPHVHDHQPSHVRHCIDYLRQSIMCAADANVEPVQQSLGGVTGWNTERNCRDYRGLVTWAN
;
A
#
# COMPACT_ATOMS: atom_id res chain seq x y z
N TYR A 1 5.64 16.30 -5.84
CA TYR A 1 5.79 15.60 -4.55
C TYR A 1 4.90 16.29 -3.53
N ASN A 2 3.97 15.54 -2.92
CA ASN A 2 3.07 16.07 -1.90
C ASN A 2 3.52 15.53 -0.53
N SER A 3 4.18 16.40 0.25
CA SER A 3 4.76 16.01 1.53
C SER A 3 3.74 15.46 2.52
N THR A 4 2.47 15.84 2.42
CA THR A 4 1.40 15.38 3.35
C THR A 4 1.36 13.86 3.47
N TYR A 5 1.55 13.11 2.38
CA TYR A 5 1.51 11.64 2.42
C TYR A 5 2.75 10.99 3.03
N SER A 6 3.81 11.77 3.24
CA SER A 6 5.10 11.28 3.74
C SER A 6 5.38 11.64 5.20
N LEU A 7 4.67 12.61 5.78
CA LEU A 7 4.92 13.19 7.10
C LEU A 7 4.52 12.24 8.25
N PRO A 8 4.89 12.54 9.52
CA PRO A 8 4.42 11.78 10.68
C PRO A 8 2.89 11.73 10.80
N PRO A 9 2.33 10.77 11.56
CA PRO A 9 0.89 10.69 11.82
C PRO A 9 0.35 11.97 12.45
N SER A 10 -0.79 12.43 11.96
CA SER A 10 -1.50 13.64 12.39
C SER A 10 -2.88 13.63 11.76
N LEU A 11 -3.83 14.40 12.31
CA LEU A 11 -5.18 14.52 11.75
C LEU A 11 -5.16 14.86 10.25
N GLN A 12 -4.27 15.77 9.83
CA GLN A 12 -4.15 16.16 8.41
C GLN A 12 -3.68 15.00 7.53
N THR A 13 -2.61 14.32 7.94
CA THR A 13 -2.04 13.23 7.14
C THR A 13 -2.94 12.02 7.11
N ASP A 14 -3.62 11.74 8.23
CA ASP A 14 -4.47 10.56 8.38
C ASP A 14 -5.75 10.74 7.55
N ASN A 15 -6.31 11.96 7.52
CA ASN A 15 -7.39 12.31 6.60
C ASN A 15 -6.95 12.23 5.13
N ALA A 16 -5.74 12.67 4.80
CA ALA A 16 -5.22 12.56 3.44
C ALA A 16 -5.13 11.10 2.98
N TRP A 17 -4.57 10.22 3.82
CA TRP A 17 -4.50 8.78 3.53
C TRP A 17 -5.88 8.14 3.46
N ALA A 18 -6.80 8.47 4.37
CA ALA A 18 -8.18 7.97 4.33
C ALA A 18 -8.91 8.37 3.03
N GLY A 19 -8.65 9.59 2.54
CA GLY A 19 -9.21 10.09 1.28
C GLY A 19 -8.75 9.37 0.01
N LEU A 20 -7.77 8.46 0.09
CA LEU A 20 -7.35 7.64 -1.03
C LEU A 20 -8.24 6.41 -1.26
N PHE A 21 -9.11 6.09 -0.31
CA PHE A 21 -9.93 4.88 -0.32
C PHE A 21 -11.39 5.22 -0.67
N PRO A 22 -12.11 4.32 -1.35
CA PRO A 22 -13.56 4.42 -1.46
C PRO A 22 -14.21 4.15 -0.10
N ASN A 23 -15.51 4.44 0.04
CA ASN A 23 -16.26 4.17 1.28
C ASN A 23 -16.20 2.70 1.73
N THR A 24 -15.99 1.77 0.80
CA THR A 24 -15.81 0.33 1.10
C THR A 24 -14.39 -0.02 1.54
N SER A 25 -13.50 0.95 1.70
CA SER A 25 -12.06 0.75 1.97
C SER A 25 -11.32 -0.12 0.95
N GLY A 26 -11.90 -0.31 -0.24
CA GLY A 26 -11.34 -1.15 -1.30
C GLY A 26 -11.79 -2.61 -1.26
N PHE A 27 -12.78 -2.95 -0.42
CA PHE A 27 -13.38 -4.27 -0.39
C PHE A 27 -14.61 -4.37 -1.30
N ILE A 28 -14.82 -5.55 -1.87
CA ILE A 28 -15.96 -5.92 -2.71
C ILE A 28 -16.44 -7.33 -2.35
N GLN A 29 -17.68 -7.67 -2.72
CA GLN A 29 -18.20 -9.04 -2.59
C GLN A 29 -17.84 -9.85 -3.85
N ASN A 30 -17.45 -11.12 -3.68
CA ASN A 30 -17.20 -11.99 -4.81
C ASN A 30 -18.53 -12.30 -5.54
N PRO A 31 -18.66 -11.98 -6.85
CA PRO A 31 -19.89 -12.25 -7.58
C PRO A 31 -20.15 -13.74 -7.86
N ARG A 32 -19.14 -14.61 -7.67
CA ARG A 32 -19.19 -16.05 -7.96
C ARG A 32 -19.26 -16.92 -6.70
N ILE A 33 -18.72 -16.45 -5.58
CA ILE A 33 -18.66 -17.20 -4.32
C ILE A 33 -19.46 -16.44 -3.25
N PRO A 34 -20.62 -16.94 -2.81
CA PRO A 34 -21.42 -16.29 -1.79
C PRO A 34 -20.65 -16.09 -0.49
N ASN A 35 -20.85 -14.93 0.14
CA ASN A 35 -20.23 -14.55 1.43
C ASN A 35 -18.70 -14.46 1.42
N GLU A 36 -18.06 -14.44 0.25
CA GLU A 36 -16.62 -14.16 0.15
C GLU A 36 -16.39 -12.68 -0.11
N THR A 37 -15.60 -12.06 0.76
CA THR A 37 -15.12 -10.68 0.57
C THR A 37 -13.75 -10.72 -0.10
N LEU A 38 -13.56 -9.86 -1.09
CA LEU A 38 -12.30 -9.66 -1.80
C LEU A 38 -11.80 -8.24 -1.52
N ALA A 39 -10.49 -8.08 -1.45
CA ALA A 39 -9.83 -6.78 -1.52
C ALA A 39 -9.30 -6.53 -2.93
N ILE A 40 -9.40 -5.29 -3.39
CA ILE A 40 -8.73 -4.85 -4.61
C ILE A 40 -7.27 -4.54 -4.27
N ALA A 41 -6.35 -5.14 -5.03
CA ALA A 41 -4.92 -5.13 -4.75
C ALA A 41 -4.34 -3.72 -4.60
N ALA A 42 -4.73 -2.75 -5.44
CA ALA A 42 -4.26 -1.37 -5.33
C ALA A 42 -4.56 -0.74 -3.96
N PHE A 43 -5.74 -0.97 -3.39
CA PHE A 43 -6.10 -0.42 -2.08
C PHE A 43 -5.38 -1.17 -0.95
N HIS A 44 -5.22 -2.48 -1.07
CA HIS A 44 -4.41 -3.24 -0.12
C HIS A 44 -2.93 -2.79 -0.14
N GLN A 45 -2.36 -2.53 -1.31
CA GLN A 45 -1.01 -1.98 -1.47
C GLN A 45 -0.88 -0.60 -0.79
N LEU A 46 -1.86 0.29 -0.97
CA LEU A 46 -1.90 1.59 -0.29
C LEU A 46 -2.02 1.43 1.24
N HIS A 47 -2.85 0.51 1.71
CA HIS A 47 -3.00 0.20 3.13
C HIS A 47 -1.67 -0.26 3.75
N CYS A 48 -0.99 -1.22 3.09
CA CYS A 48 0.32 -1.70 3.52
C CYS A 48 1.37 -0.59 3.51
N LEU A 49 1.41 0.25 2.47
CA LEU A 49 2.35 1.36 2.38
C LEU A 49 2.15 2.38 3.52
N ASN A 50 0.89 2.69 3.87
CA ASN A 50 0.62 3.53 5.04
C ASN A 50 1.06 2.83 6.34
N GLY A 51 0.83 1.52 6.48
CA GLY A 51 1.33 0.74 7.61
C GLY A 51 2.86 0.83 7.78
N LEU A 52 3.61 0.75 6.67
CA LEU A 52 5.06 0.94 6.67
C LEU A 52 5.46 2.36 7.09
N ARG A 53 4.74 3.39 6.61
CA ARG A 53 4.94 4.78 7.06
C ARG A 53 4.73 4.91 8.56
N LEU A 54 3.65 4.34 9.12
CA LEU A 54 3.38 4.38 10.55
C LEU A 54 4.48 3.67 11.35
N ALA A 55 4.92 2.49 10.92
CA ALA A 55 6.00 1.74 11.54
C ALA A 55 7.34 2.51 11.52
N TYR A 56 7.67 3.16 10.40
CA TYR A 56 8.85 4.01 10.27
C TYR A 56 8.86 5.12 11.33
N TYR A 57 7.75 5.85 11.47
CA TYR A 57 7.67 6.93 12.46
C TYR A 57 7.69 6.40 13.90
N ASN A 58 6.95 5.33 14.19
CA ASN A 58 6.98 4.69 15.52
C ASN A 58 8.40 4.24 15.91
N SER A 59 9.17 3.69 14.97
CA SER A 59 10.56 3.29 15.23
C SER A 59 11.53 4.47 15.36
N SER A 60 11.25 5.59 14.68
CA SER A 60 12.08 6.81 14.73
C SER A 60 11.91 7.61 16.03
N TYR A 61 10.79 7.42 16.75
CA TYR A 61 10.54 8.09 18.03
C TYR A 61 11.24 7.41 19.22
N GLY A 62 11.60 6.13 19.12
CA GLY A 62 12.52 5.50 20.07
C GLY A 62 13.95 5.81 19.61
N ASN A 63 14.80 6.35 20.47
CA ASN A 63 16.21 6.69 20.24
C ASN A 63 17.06 5.49 19.75
N ASN A 64 16.75 4.93 18.58
CA ASN A 64 17.41 3.77 18.00
C ASN A 64 18.51 4.30 17.08
N PRO A 65 19.80 4.13 17.46
CA PRO A 65 20.93 4.67 16.72
C PRO A 65 21.00 4.19 15.27
N HIS A 66 20.39 3.05 14.94
CA HIS A 66 20.37 2.49 13.59
C HIS A 66 19.28 3.06 12.68
N VAL A 67 18.25 3.74 13.22
CA VAL A 67 17.21 4.39 12.40
C VAL A 67 17.76 5.66 11.73
N HIS A 68 18.86 6.21 12.26
CA HIS A 68 19.53 7.39 11.72
C HIS A 68 20.41 7.11 10.48
N ASP A 69 20.68 5.85 10.13
CA ASP A 69 21.46 5.50 8.92
C ASP A 69 20.67 5.70 7.61
N HIS A 70 19.34 5.84 7.69
CA HIS A 70 18.50 6.22 6.55
C HIS A 70 18.14 7.70 6.63
N GLN A 71 18.61 8.48 5.64
CA GLN A 71 18.25 9.90 5.50
C GLN A 71 16.71 10.07 5.51
N PRO A 72 16.12 10.74 6.52
CA PRO A 72 14.66 10.86 6.63
C PRO A 72 13.99 11.52 5.43
N SER A 73 14.73 12.33 4.67
CA SER A 73 14.27 12.87 3.38
C SER A 73 14.07 11.79 2.32
N HIS A 74 14.94 10.78 2.25
CA HIS A 74 14.87 9.70 1.27
C HIS A 74 13.67 8.80 1.53
N VAL A 75 13.46 8.35 2.78
CA VAL A 75 12.31 7.53 3.16
C VAL A 75 10.99 8.24 2.85
N ARG A 76 10.89 9.53 3.21
CA ARG A 76 9.71 10.35 2.91
C ARG A 76 9.43 10.46 1.42
N HIS A 77 10.47 10.71 0.62
CA HIS A 77 10.37 10.73 -0.83
C HIS A 77 9.89 9.38 -1.40
N CYS A 78 10.45 8.26 -0.93
CA CYS A 78 10.08 6.91 -1.37
C CYS A 78 8.61 6.60 -1.06
N ILE A 79 8.09 6.99 0.11
CA ILE A 79 6.69 6.78 0.47
C ILE A 79 5.74 7.46 -0.54
N ASP A 80 5.93 8.74 -0.84
CA ASP A 80 5.05 9.45 -1.79
C ASP A 80 5.26 8.96 -3.24
N TYR A 81 6.49 8.58 -3.60
CA TYR A 81 6.79 7.99 -4.91
C TYR A 81 6.08 6.65 -5.12
N LEU A 82 6.15 5.75 -4.13
CA LEU A 82 5.47 4.45 -4.19
C LEU A 82 3.96 4.62 -4.17
N ARG A 83 3.41 5.54 -3.37
CA ARG A 83 1.98 5.87 -3.36
C ARG A 83 1.50 6.28 -4.75
N GLN A 84 2.22 7.19 -5.42
CA GLN A 84 1.91 7.61 -6.78
C GLN A 84 2.03 6.46 -7.78
N SER A 85 3.05 5.63 -7.64
CA SER A 85 3.28 4.47 -8.52
C SER A 85 2.14 3.45 -8.39
N ILE A 86 1.68 3.16 -7.17
CA ILE A 86 0.53 2.28 -6.91
C ILE A 86 -0.74 2.84 -7.55
N MET A 87 -1.01 4.14 -7.34
CA MET A 87 -2.20 4.79 -7.92
C MET A 87 -2.16 4.84 -9.45
N CYS A 88 -0.99 5.06 -10.03
CA CYS A 88 -0.78 5.05 -11.48
C CYS A 88 -0.94 3.65 -12.07
N ALA A 89 -0.38 2.64 -11.38
CA ALA A 89 -0.49 1.25 -11.77
C ALA A 89 -1.91 0.70 -11.63
N ALA A 90 -2.71 1.21 -10.69
CA ALA A 90 -4.12 0.87 -10.47
C ALA A 90 -4.36 -0.64 -10.57
N ASP A 91 -3.61 -1.42 -9.79
CA ASP A 91 -3.69 -2.88 -9.79
C ASP A 91 -5.10 -3.36 -9.40
N ALA A 92 -5.88 -3.77 -10.41
CA ALA A 92 -7.27 -4.20 -10.28
C ALA A 92 -7.41 -5.70 -9.98
N ASN A 93 -6.32 -6.41 -9.71
CA ASN A 93 -6.40 -7.78 -9.22
C ASN A 93 -7.15 -7.84 -7.89
N VAL A 94 -7.73 -8.99 -7.60
CA VAL A 94 -8.54 -9.22 -6.40
C VAL A 94 -7.91 -10.29 -5.52
N GLU A 95 -8.06 -10.11 -4.21
CA GLU A 95 -7.39 -10.89 -3.20
C GLU A 95 -8.40 -11.36 -2.16
N PRO A 96 -8.58 -12.68 -1.95
CA PRO A 96 -9.50 -13.18 -0.94
C PRO A 96 -9.13 -12.73 0.47
N VAL A 97 -10.13 -12.28 1.23
CA VAL A 97 -9.97 -12.02 2.66
C VAL A 97 -9.86 -13.37 3.39
N GLN A 98 -8.77 -13.57 4.13
CA GLN A 98 -8.58 -14.75 4.97
C GLN A 98 -9.17 -14.50 6.35
N GLN A 99 -10.38 -15.01 6.57
CA GLN A 99 -11.13 -14.82 7.82
C GLN A 99 -10.35 -15.28 9.05
N SER A 100 -9.61 -16.39 8.96
CA SER A 100 -8.78 -16.92 10.04
C SER A 100 -7.66 -15.97 10.49
N LEU A 101 -7.23 -15.06 9.62
CA LEU A 101 -6.20 -14.06 9.91
C LEU A 101 -6.80 -12.66 10.19
N GLY A 102 -8.11 -12.49 10.00
CA GLY A 102 -8.77 -11.19 10.08
C GLY A 102 -8.28 -10.18 9.05
N GLY A 103 -7.75 -10.62 7.90
CA GLY A 103 -7.09 -9.74 6.94
C GLY A 103 -6.83 -10.35 5.57
N VAL A 104 -6.07 -9.64 4.75
CA VAL A 104 -5.71 -10.03 3.38
C VAL A 104 -4.21 -10.31 3.35
N THR A 105 -3.81 -11.46 2.81
CA THR A 105 -2.39 -11.79 2.66
C THR A 105 -1.82 -11.34 1.32
N GLY A 106 -2.67 -11.30 0.28
CA GLY A 106 -2.28 -11.04 -1.10
C GLY A 106 -1.51 -12.18 -1.76
N TRP A 107 -1.33 -13.31 -1.06
CA TRP A 107 -0.57 -14.46 -1.54
C TRP A 107 -1.49 -15.57 -2.02
N ASN A 108 -0.94 -16.46 -2.87
CA ASN A 108 -1.65 -17.61 -3.45
C ASN A 108 -2.95 -17.23 -4.18
N THR A 109 -3.00 -16.01 -4.74
CA THR A 109 -4.08 -15.57 -5.63
C THR A 109 -3.57 -15.49 -7.05
N GLU A 110 -4.40 -15.89 -8.00
CA GLU A 110 -4.09 -15.70 -9.42
C GLU A 110 -4.11 -14.20 -9.74
N ARG A 111 -3.11 -13.74 -10.49
CA ARG A 111 -2.99 -12.34 -10.88
C ARG A 111 -2.75 -12.20 -12.37
N ASN A 112 -3.45 -11.25 -12.97
CA ASN A 112 -3.16 -10.76 -14.30
C ASN A 112 -2.10 -9.66 -14.18
N CYS A 113 -0.88 -9.99 -14.59
CA CYS A 113 0.27 -9.11 -14.49
C CYS A 113 0.51 -8.32 -15.78
N ARG A 114 1.09 -7.13 -15.64
CA ARG A 114 1.79 -6.48 -16.77
C ARG A 114 3.01 -7.32 -17.14
N ASP A 115 3.40 -7.28 -18.42
CA ASP A 115 4.56 -8.03 -18.88
C ASP A 115 5.88 -7.41 -18.40
N TYR A 116 6.30 -7.83 -17.20
CA TYR A 116 7.56 -7.39 -16.62
C TYR A 116 8.77 -7.87 -17.43
N ARG A 117 8.70 -9.07 -18.02
CA ARG A 117 9.81 -9.59 -18.82
C ARG A 117 9.97 -8.80 -20.10
N GLY A 118 8.87 -8.49 -20.80
CA GLY A 118 8.88 -7.61 -21.96
C GLY A 118 9.44 -6.24 -21.64
N LEU A 119 9.06 -5.65 -20.50
CA LEU A 119 9.62 -4.37 -20.04
C LEU A 119 11.15 -4.45 -19.82
N VAL A 120 11.62 -5.50 -19.14
CA VAL A 120 13.06 -5.73 -18.93
C VAL A 120 13.79 -5.89 -20.27
N THR A 121 13.23 -6.65 -21.21
CA THR A 121 13.83 -6.85 -22.53
C THR A 121 13.88 -5.55 -23.34
N TRP A 122 12.83 -4.72 -23.29
CA TRP A 122 12.79 -3.44 -24.00
C TRP A 122 13.80 -2.40 -23.46
N ALA A 123 14.10 -2.45 -22.16
CA ALA A 123 14.97 -1.49 -21.49
C ALA A 123 16.48 -1.81 -21.62
N ASN A 124 16.84 -2.97 -22.18
CA ASN A 124 18.22 -3.37 -22.45
C ASN A 124 18.52 -3.28 -23.96
#